data_AF-A0A2I5KL42-F1
#
_entry.id   AF-A0A2I5KL42-F1
#
_cell.length_a   1.000
_cell.length_b   1.000
_cell.length_c   1.000
_cell.angle_alpha   90.00
_cell.angle_beta   90.00
_cell.angle_gamma   90.00
#
_symmetry.space_group_name_H-M   'P 1'
#
loop_
_entity.id
_entity.type
_entity.pdbx_description
1 polymer ?
#
loop_
_entity_poly.entity_id
_entity_poly.type
_entity_poly.pdbx_seq_one_letter_code
_entity_poly.pdbx_strand_id
1 'polypeptide(L)'
;MQVKDVEKLTGLSTKAIRLYEEKGLIEVARNPLNDYRDYSEENVRQLRLIKLLRYFECSLAEITALLALPEEDLQSALREKKRGINQQAEELTDKVDLLDQVVKEMGKKEDWLEEAQDSIAFVESGEFQDFKQDLEDALLPSIWMTFLQTLMASGPILWLFTRIQQGRQENLFLLAVVSLLATAWITLLWRDYLVTWWKYRDKVRQKNRSQAWWIPIALISLVGGIVYFVFVGWLTERFFLPSDWLFYEYSTGLGKIAIFFIMAFLAFLLGKLARLVKLSWKYGLGLAGGCILLTALLISTATAVTKDLIIDINLLAPSKEYLYSDVKSVWTGFGTKVLTVNEFEKQGQFSYRIQLDGKEIVFMQPAVNQNLVPDDTYIELEEFDRQLMNLKIPKESSTEGSQYNELDSHYLERFLRIVENK
;
A
#
# COMPACT_ATOMS: atom_id res chain seq x y z
N MET A 1 9.75 21.72 -60.52
CA MET A 1 8.95 22.92 -60.17
C MET A 1 9.85 24.14 -60.11
N GLN A 2 9.34 25.34 -60.44
CA GLN A 2 10.11 26.58 -60.32
C GLN A 2 9.99 27.17 -58.91
N VAL A 3 10.90 28.09 -58.54
CA VAL A 3 10.94 28.64 -57.17
C VAL A 3 9.63 29.29 -56.73
N LYS A 4 8.91 29.96 -57.64
CA LYS A 4 7.61 30.58 -57.33
C LYS A 4 6.52 29.57 -56.96
N ASP A 5 6.56 28.37 -57.56
CA ASP A 5 5.62 27.30 -57.22
C ASP A 5 5.95 26.73 -55.84
N VAL A 6 7.24 26.58 -55.54
CA VAL A 6 7.73 26.12 -54.23
C VAL A 6 7.40 27.13 -53.13
N GLU A 7 7.52 28.43 -53.38
CA GLU A 7 7.08 29.48 -52.44
C GLU A 7 5.61 29.31 -52.08
N LYS A 8 4.73 29.08 -53.07
CA LYS A 8 3.30 28.85 -52.84
C LYS A 8 3.04 27.57 -52.05
N LEU A 9 3.78 26.50 -52.33
CA LEU A 9 3.59 25.18 -51.70
C LEU A 9 4.15 25.08 -50.28
N THR A 10 5.19 25.85 -49.96
CA THR A 10 5.90 25.80 -48.67
C THR A 10 5.59 27.02 -47.79
N GLY A 11 5.18 28.14 -48.39
CA GLY A 11 5.05 29.42 -47.73
C GLY A 11 6.39 29.96 -47.20
N LEU A 12 7.51 29.54 -47.80
CA LEU A 12 8.84 30.11 -47.56
C LEU A 12 9.12 31.19 -48.61
N SER A 13 9.90 32.21 -48.26
CA SER A 13 10.37 33.19 -49.24
C SER A 13 11.46 32.58 -50.12
N THR A 14 11.58 33.07 -51.35
CA THR A 14 12.68 32.73 -52.27
C THR A 14 14.04 32.89 -51.61
N LYS A 15 14.21 33.92 -50.77
CA LYS A 15 15.44 34.17 -50.02
C LYS A 15 15.74 33.04 -49.03
N ALA A 16 14.74 32.55 -48.30
CA ALA A 16 14.90 31.44 -47.38
C ALA A 16 15.21 30.13 -48.11
N ILE A 17 14.52 29.85 -49.22
CA ILE A 17 14.76 28.65 -50.04
C ILE A 17 16.21 28.64 -50.56
N ARG A 18 16.69 29.77 -51.09
CA ARG A 18 18.09 29.92 -51.56
C ARG A 18 19.10 29.80 -50.42
N LEU A 19 18.79 30.33 -49.25
CA LEU A 19 19.65 30.19 -48.06
C LEU A 19 19.77 28.71 -47.67
N TYR A 20 18.68 27.95 -47.70
CA TYR A 20 18.72 26.53 -47.35
C TYR A 20 19.50 25.69 -48.38
N GLU A 21 19.36 26.01 -49.67
CA GLU A 21 20.19 25.44 -50.73
C GLU A 21 21.69 25.78 -50.52
N GLU A 22 22.03 27.04 -50.25
CA GLU A 22 23.40 27.49 -49.99
C GLU A 22 24.02 26.80 -48.76
N LYS A 23 23.20 26.54 -47.74
CA LYS A 23 23.61 25.83 -46.52
C LYS A 23 23.61 24.30 -46.67
N GLY A 24 23.32 23.78 -47.85
CA GLY A 24 23.31 22.34 -48.13
C GLY A 24 22.18 21.57 -47.44
N LEU A 25 21.13 22.26 -46.99
CA LEU A 25 19.96 21.63 -46.37
C LEU A 25 19.02 20.99 -47.39
N ILE A 26 19.09 21.45 -48.63
CA ILE A 26 18.42 20.84 -49.79
C ILE A 26 19.38 20.86 -50.97
N GLU A 27 19.24 19.87 -51.86
CA GLU A 27 19.99 19.82 -53.11
C GLU A 27 19.01 19.96 -54.29
N VAL A 28 19.27 20.94 -55.16
CA VAL A 28 18.35 21.31 -56.25
C VAL A 28 19.04 21.08 -57.58
N ALA A 29 18.46 20.19 -58.39
CA ALA A 29 18.94 19.96 -59.75
C ALA A 29 18.71 21.20 -60.63
N ARG A 30 19.56 21.35 -61.64
CA ARG A 30 19.36 22.34 -62.71
C ARG A 30 18.84 21.64 -63.96
N ASN A 31 17.89 22.29 -64.63
CA ASN A 31 17.32 21.78 -65.85
C ASN A 31 18.36 21.86 -66.99
N PRO A 32 18.68 20.76 -67.68
CA PRO A 32 19.73 20.72 -68.69
C PRO A 32 19.43 21.55 -69.95
N LEU A 33 18.18 21.97 -70.17
CA LEU A 33 17.77 22.73 -71.35
C LEU A 33 17.86 24.24 -71.16
N ASN A 34 17.73 24.76 -69.94
CA ASN A 34 17.66 26.20 -69.67
C ASN A 34 18.40 26.65 -68.40
N ASP A 35 19.12 25.73 -67.74
CA ASP A 35 19.93 25.95 -66.53
C ASP A 35 19.16 26.55 -65.33
N TYR A 36 17.82 26.57 -65.37
CA TYR A 36 17.01 27.00 -64.23
C TYR A 36 16.94 25.89 -63.16
N ARG A 37 16.82 26.32 -61.89
CA ARG A 37 16.60 25.42 -60.76
C ARG A 37 15.28 24.68 -60.92
N ASP A 38 15.33 23.36 -60.80
CA ASP A 38 14.18 22.49 -60.88
C ASP A 38 13.99 21.75 -59.56
N TYR A 39 13.03 22.20 -58.76
CA TYR A 39 12.73 21.62 -57.46
C TYR A 39 11.85 20.39 -57.62
N SER A 40 12.28 19.27 -57.03
CA SER A 40 11.50 18.03 -56.95
C SER A 40 10.43 18.09 -55.86
N GLU A 41 9.51 17.13 -55.84
CA GLU A 41 8.56 16.98 -54.72
C GLU A 41 9.26 16.68 -53.40
N GLU A 42 10.38 15.95 -53.44
CA GLU A 42 11.19 15.68 -52.24
C GLU A 42 11.80 16.96 -51.68
N ASN A 43 12.28 17.87 -52.54
CA ASN A 43 12.77 19.18 -52.10
C ASN A 43 11.67 19.99 -51.41
N VAL A 44 10.43 19.92 -51.92
CA VAL A 44 9.28 20.58 -51.29
C VAL A 44 8.97 19.94 -49.92
N ARG A 45 9.03 18.60 -49.81
CA ARG A 45 8.85 17.88 -48.55
C ARG A 45 9.93 18.27 -47.52
N GLN A 46 11.19 18.28 -47.91
CA GLN A 46 12.31 18.70 -47.05
C GLN A 46 12.16 20.15 -46.60
N LEU A 47 11.81 21.07 -47.50
CA LEU A 47 11.56 22.48 -47.16
C LEU A 47 10.40 22.65 -46.16
N ARG A 48 9.34 21.85 -46.27
CA ARG A 48 8.25 21.84 -45.28
C ARG A 48 8.73 21.34 -43.92
N LEU A 49 9.56 20.30 -43.89
CA LEU A 49 10.15 19.81 -42.66
C LEU A 49 11.09 20.83 -42.01
N ILE A 50 11.96 21.47 -42.79
CA ILE A 50 12.83 22.56 -42.31
C ILE A 50 11.99 23.68 -41.69
N LYS A 51 10.89 24.08 -42.35
CA LYS A 51 9.97 25.10 -41.82
C LYS A 51 9.36 24.68 -40.48
N LEU A 52 8.95 23.42 -40.34
CA LEU A 52 8.42 22.88 -39.10
C LEU A 52 9.48 22.88 -37.97
N LEU A 53 10.69 22.42 -38.26
CA LEU A 53 11.77 22.41 -37.27
C LEU A 53 12.18 23.83 -36.84
N ARG A 54 12.17 24.79 -37.78
CA ARG A 54 12.38 26.21 -37.46
C ARG A 54 11.27 26.78 -36.56
N TYR A 55 10.04 26.30 -36.69
CA TYR A 55 8.95 26.69 -35.80
C TYR A 55 9.18 26.20 -34.35
N PHE A 56 9.81 25.03 -34.17
CA PHE A 56 10.24 24.54 -32.86
C PHE A 56 11.58 25.12 -32.39
N GLU A 57 11.98 26.26 -32.96
CA GLU A 57 13.22 26.96 -32.62
C GLU A 57 14.48 26.09 -32.76
N CYS A 58 14.50 25.16 -33.71
CA CYS A 58 15.73 24.43 -34.03
C CYS A 58 16.72 25.33 -34.76
N SER A 59 17.99 25.32 -34.33
CA SER A 59 19.07 26.03 -35.03
C SER A 59 19.33 25.40 -36.41
N LEU A 60 19.97 26.12 -37.34
CA LEU A 60 20.28 25.53 -38.65
C LEU A 60 21.19 24.31 -38.54
N ALA A 61 22.13 24.32 -37.59
CA ALA A 61 23.01 23.18 -37.32
C ALA A 61 22.24 21.96 -36.78
N GLU A 62 21.29 22.19 -35.86
CA GLU A 62 20.38 21.14 -35.37
C GLU A 62 19.56 20.55 -36.52
N ILE A 63 19.02 21.40 -37.40
CA ILE A 63 18.23 20.95 -38.54
C ILE A 63 19.06 20.08 -39.48
N THR A 64 20.30 20.46 -39.78
CA THR A 64 21.20 19.63 -40.59
C THR A 64 21.40 18.24 -39.97
N ALA A 65 21.64 18.18 -38.66
CA ALA A 65 21.80 16.92 -37.94
C ALA A 65 20.51 16.09 -37.97
N LEU A 66 19.35 16.71 -37.72
CA LEU A 66 18.05 16.04 -37.70
C LEU A 66 17.63 15.49 -39.07
N LEU A 67 17.93 16.20 -40.16
CA LEU A 67 17.63 15.76 -41.52
C LEU A 67 18.48 14.55 -41.96
N ALA A 68 19.63 14.33 -41.34
CA ALA A 68 20.51 13.19 -41.63
C ALA A 68 20.07 11.90 -40.91
N LEU A 69 19.13 11.98 -39.97
CA LEU A 69 18.70 10.84 -39.16
C LEU A 69 17.63 9.99 -39.87
N PRO A 70 17.64 8.66 -39.66
CA PRO A 70 16.49 7.80 -39.94
C PRO A 70 15.23 8.26 -39.18
N GLU A 71 14.06 7.86 -39.66
CA GLU A 71 12.77 8.33 -39.12
C GLU A 71 12.56 7.96 -37.64
N GLU A 72 13.02 6.78 -37.21
CA GLU A 72 12.95 6.34 -35.80
C GLU A 72 13.84 7.20 -34.87
N ASP A 73 15.02 7.59 -35.34
CA ASP A 73 15.95 8.43 -34.59
C ASP A 73 15.49 9.89 -34.54
N LEU A 74 14.90 10.38 -35.65
CA LEU A 74 14.27 11.70 -35.71
C LEU A 74 13.13 11.83 -34.69
N GLN A 75 12.30 10.79 -34.55
CA GLN A 75 11.23 10.79 -33.55
C GLN A 75 11.80 10.91 -32.13
N SER A 76 12.90 10.21 -31.84
CA SER A 76 13.56 10.26 -30.54
C SER A 76 14.16 11.64 -30.26
N ALA A 77 14.85 12.23 -31.24
CA ALA A 77 15.42 13.57 -31.13
C ALA A 77 14.36 14.66 -30.94
N LEU A 78 13.20 14.55 -31.61
CA LEU A 78 12.08 15.48 -31.41
C LEU A 78 11.45 15.34 -30.02
N ARG A 79 11.43 14.13 -29.43
CA ARG A 79 11.00 13.96 -28.04
C ARG A 79 11.96 14.62 -27.06
N GLU A 80 13.26 14.58 -27.34
CA GLU A 80 14.26 15.30 -26.55
C GLU A 80 14.09 16.82 -26.65
N LYS A 81 13.92 17.36 -27.87
CA LYS A 81 13.61 18.79 -28.06
C LYS A 81 12.35 19.21 -27.30
N LYS A 82 11.29 18.40 -27.32
CA LYS A 82 10.08 18.64 -26.52
C LYS A 82 10.38 18.72 -25.01
N ARG A 83 11.24 17.85 -24.48
CA ARG A 83 11.64 17.90 -23.06
C ARG A 83 12.37 19.20 -22.74
N GLY A 84 13.32 19.61 -23.59
CA GLY A 84 14.02 20.88 -23.43
C GLY A 84 13.08 22.09 -23.44
N ILE A 85 12.10 22.12 -24.37
CA ILE A 85 11.09 23.19 -24.41
C ILE A 85 10.23 23.20 -23.14
N ASN A 86 9.82 22.03 -22.63
CA ASN A 86 9.05 21.94 -21.39
C ASN A 86 9.86 22.44 -20.18
N GLN A 87 11.15 22.11 -20.11
CA GLN A 87 12.04 22.59 -19.05
C GLN A 87 12.18 24.12 -19.11
N GLN A 88 12.39 24.68 -20.30
CA GLN A 88 12.43 26.13 -20.49
C GLN A 88 11.10 26.80 -20.09
N ALA A 89 9.96 26.17 -20.40
CA ALA A 89 8.66 26.70 -19.99
C ALA A 89 8.49 26.71 -18.47
N GLU A 90 9.00 25.70 -17.78
CA GLU A 90 9.00 25.63 -16.31
C GLU A 90 9.91 26.70 -15.70
N GLU A 91 11.15 26.84 -16.19
CA GLU A 91 12.07 27.90 -15.76
C GLU A 91 11.50 29.31 -16.00
N LEU A 92 10.79 29.51 -17.12
CA LEU A 92 10.10 30.77 -17.40
C LEU A 92 8.92 30.99 -16.45
N THR A 93 8.21 29.94 -16.05
CA THR A 93 7.12 30.03 -15.07
C THR A 93 7.66 30.43 -13.71
N ASP A 94 8.75 29.81 -13.25
CA ASP A 94 9.41 30.17 -12.00
C ASP A 94 9.89 31.64 -12.00
N LYS A 95 10.41 32.11 -13.13
CA LYS A 95 10.79 33.54 -13.31
C LYS A 95 9.59 34.48 -13.27
N VAL A 96 8.45 34.08 -13.81
CA VAL A 96 7.20 34.86 -13.74
C VAL A 96 6.71 34.95 -12.30
N ASP A 97 6.69 33.83 -11.57
CA ASP A 97 6.27 33.80 -10.16
C ASP A 97 7.18 34.69 -9.28
N LEU A 98 8.49 34.66 -9.52
CA LEU A 98 9.45 35.53 -8.84
C LEU A 98 9.24 37.01 -9.19
N LEU A 99 8.97 37.32 -10.47
CA LEU A 99 8.64 38.69 -10.89
C LEU A 99 7.37 39.19 -10.19
N ASP A 100 6.34 38.36 -10.07
CA ASP A 100 5.10 38.71 -9.37
C ASP A 100 5.35 38.99 -7.88
N GLN A 101 6.22 38.19 -7.23
CA GLN A 101 6.63 38.43 -5.85
C GLN A 101 7.41 39.74 -5.71
N VAL A 102 8.39 39.98 -6.59
CA VAL A 102 9.18 41.22 -6.59
C VAL A 102 8.26 42.43 -6.77
N VAL A 103 7.36 42.41 -7.75
CA VAL A 103 6.41 43.51 -7.98
C VAL A 103 5.51 43.75 -6.76
N LYS A 104 5.13 42.70 -6.03
CA LYS A 104 4.31 42.81 -4.82
C LYS A 104 5.06 43.42 -3.64
N GLU A 105 6.36 43.18 -3.51
CA GLU A 105 7.19 43.60 -2.37
C GLU A 105 7.96 44.90 -2.60
N MET A 106 8.19 45.25 -3.86
CA MET A 106 8.84 46.48 -4.29
C MET A 106 8.17 47.71 -3.65
N GLY A 107 8.94 48.44 -2.84
CA GLY A 107 8.50 49.65 -2.12
C GLY A 107 7.78 49.42 -0.79
N LYS A 108 7.63 48.17 -0.32
CA LYS A 108 7.03 47.86 1.00
C LYS A 108 8.05 47.60 2.11
N LYS A 109 9.25 47.17 1.73
CA LYS A 109 10.39 46.92 2.62
C LYS A 109 11.63 47.61 2.04
N GLU A 110 12.57 48.04 2.88
CA GLU A 110 13.86 48.60 2.42
C GLU A 110 14.77 47.52 1.83
N ASP A 111 14.72 46.30 2.38
CA ASP A 111 15.61 45.18 2.02
C ASP A 111 15.02 44.24 0.95
N TRP A 112 13.97 44.65 0.23
CA TRP A 112 13.28 43.83 -0.78
C TRP A 112 14.21 43.32 -1.88
N LEU A 113 15.30 44.04 -2.16
CA LEU A 113 16.29 43.66 -3.16
C LEU A 113 17.18 42.50 -2.68
N GLU A 114 17.58 42.51 -1.40
CA GLU A 114 18.35 41.40 -0.81
C GLU A 114 17.48 40.14 -0.70
N GLU A 115 16.22 40.27 -0.27
CA GLU A 115 15.26 39.14 -0.19
C GLU A 115 14.97 38.52 -1.56
N ALA A 116 14.90 39.34 -2.62
CA ALA A 116 14.76 38.87 -4.00
C ALA A 116 16.03 38.15 -4.50
N GLN A 117 17.22 38.66 -4.16
CA GLN A 117 18.49 38.02 -4.52
C GLN A 117 18.67 36.67 -3.82
N ASP A 118 18.31 36.58 -2.54
CA ASP A 118 18.31 35.34 -1.78
C ASP A 118 17.33 34.32 -2.35
N SER A 119 16.14 34.78 -2.78
CA SER A 119 15.15 33.94 -3.44
C SER A 119 15.65 33.40 -4.79
N ILE A 120 16.36 34.23 -5.58
CA ILE A 120 17.01 33.78 -6.83
C ILE A 120 18.08 32.74 -6.52
N ALA A 121 18.96 33.00 -5.54
CA ALA A 121 20.00 32.07 -5.14
C ALA A 121 19.43 30.73 -4.64
N PHE A 122 18.28 30.77 -3.97
CA PHE A 122 17.54 29.59 -3.54
C PHE A 122 16.91 28.84 -4.72
N VAL A 123 16.25 29.52 -5.66
CA VAL A 123 15.62 28.88 -6.83
C VAL A 123 16.65 28.32 -7.83
N GLU A 124 17.81 28.98 -7.98
CA GLU A 124 18.95 28.50 -8.77
C GLU A 124 19.78 27.44 -8.03
N SER A 125 19.57 27.26 -6.73
CA SER A 125 20.23 26.19 -6.00
C SER A 125 19.76 24.84 -6.54
N GLY A 126 20.72 23.93 -6.78
CA GLY A 126 20.40 22.57 -7.20
C GLY A 126 19.49 21.84 -6.22
N GLU A 127 19.56 22.18 -4.93
CA GLU A 127 18.74 21.58 -3.87
C GLU A 127 17.24 21.91 -4.02
N PHE A 128 16.89 23.14 -4.42
CA PHE A 128 15.48 23.51 -4.63
C PHE A 128 14.89 22.82 -5.87
N GLN A 129 15.65 22.77 -6.97
CA GLN A 129 15.22 22.10 -8.19
C GLN A 129 15.03 20.59 -7.96
N ASP A 130 15.97 19.95 -7.25
CA ASP A 130 15.85 18.54 -6.86
C ASP A 130 14.63 18.32 -5.95
N PHE A 131 14.41 19.20 -4.97
CA PHE A 131 13.24 19.12 -4.08
C PHE A 131 11.92 19.29 -4.82
N LYS A 132 11.83 20.28 -5.73
CA LYS A 132 10.65 20.53 -6.56
C LYS A 132 10.33 19.31 -7.41
N GLN A 133 11.36 18.73 -8.05
CA GLN A 133 11.22 17.53 -8.84
C GLN A 133 10.76 16.33 -7.99
N ASP A 134 11.34 16.13 -6.81
CA ASP A 134 10.92 15.09 -5.86
C ASP A 134 9.47 15.28 -5.41
N LEU A 135 9.03 16.53 -5.22
CA LEU A 135 7.68 16.87 -4.81
C LEU A 135 6.66 16.59 -5.94
N GLU A 136 6.97 16.99 -7.17
CA GLU A 136 6.17 16.62 -8.35
C GLU A 136 6.05 15.10 -8.50
N ASP A 137 7.18 14.41 -8.39
CA ASP A 137 7.23 12.95 -8.49
C ASP A 137 6.46 12.30 -7.34
N ALA A 138 6.46 12.87 -6.14
CA ALA A 138 5.65 12.40 -5.01
C ALA A 138 4.15 12.57 -5.25
N LEU A 139 3.73 13.71 -5.80
CA LEU A 139 2.33 14.06 -6.08
C LEU A 139 1.71 13.22 -7.21
N LEU A 140 2.52 12.67 -8.12
CA LEU A 140 1.99 11.79 -9.17
C LEU A 140 1.29 10.55 -8.58
N PRO A 141 0.10 10.16 -9.05
CA PRO A 141 -0.58 8.99 -8.52
C PRO A 141 0.14 7.70 -8.96
N SER A 142 0.18 6.72 -8.06
CA SER A 142 0.81 5.41 -8.29
C SER A 142 -0.24 4.34 -8.49
N ILE A 143 -0.08 3.49 -9.51
CA ILE A 143 -1.01 2.37 -9.74
C ILE A 143 -1.07 1.42 -8.54
N TRP A 144 0.06 1.21 -7.86
CA TRP A 144 0.16 0.29 -6.74
C TRP A 144 -0.61 0.81 -5.52
N MET A 145 -0.47 2.11 -5.24
CA MET A 145 -1.23 2.76 -4.17
C MET A 145 -2.72 2.83 -4.52
N THR A 146 -3.05 3.11 -5.78
CA THR A 146 -4.42 3.10 -6.30
C THR A 146 -5.08 1.73 -6.08
N PHE A 147 -4.39 0.64 -6.43
CA PHE A 147 -4.88 -0.72 -6.17
C PHE A 147 -5.04 -1.02 -4.68
N LEU A 148 -4.04 -0.68 -3.87
CA LEU A 148 -4.11 -0.91 -2.42
C LEU A 148 -5.28 -0.16 -1.78
N GLN A 149 -5.46 1.12 -2.11
CA GLN A 149 -6.57 1.93 -1.62
C GLN A 149 -7.92 1.40 -2.12
N THR A 150 -7.98 0.88 -3.35
CA THR A 150 -9.19 0.21 -3.87
C THR A 150 -9.54 -1.02 -3.06
N LEU A 151 -8.55 -1.85 -2.72
CA LEU A 151 -8.74 -3.04 -1.88
C LEU A 151 -9.22 -2.68 -0.47
N MET A 152 -8.66 -1.61 0.13
CA MET A 152 -9.08 -1.16 1.45
C MET A 152 -10.50 -0.59 1.43
N ALA A 153 -10.84 0.19 0.39
CA ALA A 153 -12.17 0.78 0.23
C ALA A 153 -13.24 -0.24 -0.20
N SER A 154 -12.87 -1.41 -0.76
CA SER A 154 -13.85 -2.43 -1.15
C SER A 154 -14.39 -3.23 0.04
N GLY A 155 -13.80 -3.12 1.23
CA GLY A 155 -14.21 -3.84 2.44
C GLY A 155 -15.71 -3.72 2.75
N PRO A 156 -16.27 -2.51 2.89
CA PRO A 156 -17.71 -2.33 3.13
C PRO A 156 -18.59 -2.94 2.03
N ILE A 157 -18.16 -2.87 0.77
CA ILE A 157 -18.90 -3.41 -0.38
C ILE A 157 -18.95 -4.95 -0.29
N LEU A 158 -17.80 -5.58 -0.06
CA LEU A 158 -17.73 -7.04 0.12
C LEU A 158 -18.56 -7.46 1.33
N TRP A 159 -18.50 -6.71 2.43
CA TRP A 159 -19.26 -6.99 3.63
C TRP A 159 -20.78 -6.88 3.40
N LEU A 160 -21.22 -5.93 2.59
CA LEU A 160 -22.63 -5.81 2.19
C LEU A 160 -23.08 -7.04 1.41
N PHE A 161 -22.29 -7.48 0.43
CA PHE A 161 -22.62 -8.66 -0.38
C PHE A 161 -22.68 -9.94 0.45
N THR A 162 -21.70 -10.17 1.34
CA THR A 162 -21.71 -11.37 2.20
C THR A 162 -22.90 -11.37 3.15
N ARG A 163 -23.25 -10.21 3.73
CA ARG A 163 -24.43 -10.04 4.61
C ARG A 163 -25.74 -10.38 3.89
N ILE A 164 -25.92 -9.88 2.66
CA ILE A 164 -27.11 -10.17 1.84
C ILE A 164 -27.21 -11.67 1.55
N GLN A 165 -26.09 -12.30 1.17
CA GLN A 165 -26.06 -13.74 0.88
C GLN A 165 -26.39 -14.59 2.12
N GLN A 166 -25.95 -14.16 3.30
CA GLN A 166 -26.22 -14.82 4.59
C GLN A 166 -27.60 -14.49 5.18
N GLY A 167 -28.43 -13.68 4.51
CA GLY A 167 -29.79 -13.35 4.96
C GLY A 167 -29.87 -12.44 6.19
N ARG A 168 -28.77 -11.78 6.59
CA ARG A 168 -28.74 -10.92 7.79
C ARG A 168 -29.28 -9.52 7.48
N GLN A 169 -30.30 -9.09 8.21
CA GLN A 169 -31.03 -7.84 7.94
C GLN A 169 -30.52 -6.60 8.70
N GLU A 170 -29.65 -6.79 9.70
CA GLU A 170 -29.19 -5.71 10.58
C GLU A 170 -28.25 -4.72 9.88
N ASN A 171 -28.42 -3.43 10.19
CA ASN A 171 -27.56 -2.34 9.72
C ASN A 171 -27.36 -2.28 8.19
N LEU A 172 -28.15 -3.00 7.40
CA LEU A 172 -28.04 -3.07 5.93
C LEU A 172 -28.13 -1.68 5.30
N PHE A 173 -29.00 -0.82 5.83
CA PHE A 173 -29.12 0.55 5.34
C PHE A 173 -27.82 1.35 5.53
N LEU A 174 -27.23 1.32 6.73
CA LEU A 174 -25.99 2.03 7.03
C LEU A 174 -24.83 1.44 6.21
N LEU A 175 -24.76 0.11 6.11
CA LEU A 175 -23.74 -0.57 5.31
C LEU A 175 -23.89 -0.29 3.82
N ALA A 176 -25.11 -0.14 3.30
CA ALA A 176 -25.38 0.28 1.93
C ALA A 176 -24.92 1.72 1.69
N VAL A 177 -25.19 2.65 2.61
CA VAL A 177 -24.70 4.04 2.53
C VAL A 177 -23.18 4.08 2.52
N VAL A 178 -22.51 3.36 3.43
CA VAL A 178 -21.04 3.29 3.47
C VAL A 178 -20.47 2.65 2.20
N SER A 179 -21.13 1.62 1.66
CA SER A 179 -20.73 0.98 0.40
C SER A 179 -20.87 1.90 -0.81
N LEU A 180 -21.92 2.73 -0.85
CA LEU A 180 -22.09 3.75 -1.88
C LEU A 180 -21.01 4.83 -1.79
N LEU A 181 -20.71 5.31 -0.59
CA LEU A 181 -19.62 6.27 -0.36
C LEU A 181 -18.27 5.68 -0.76
N ALA A 182 -18.01 4.42 -0.40
CA ALA A 182 -16.80 3.70 -0.81
C ALA A 182 -16.71 3.55 -2.33
N THR A 183 -17.82 3.23 -3.00
CA THR A 183 -17.87 3.12 -4.47
C THR A 183 -17.60 4.47 -5.14
N ALA A 184 -18.19 5.56 -4.63
CA ALA A 184 -17.92 6.90 -5.11
C ALA A 184 -16.44 7.29 -4.90
N TRP A 185 -15.87 6.95 -3.74
CA TRP A 185 -14.45 7.21 -3.44
C TRP A 185 -13.52 6.44 -4.39
N ILE A 186 -13.75 5.15 -4.60
CA ILE A 186 -13.01 4.32 -5.57
C ILE A 186 -13.12 4.94 -6.98
N THR A 187 -14.30 5.41 -7.38
CA THR A 187 -14.52 6.02 -8.70
C THR A 187 -13.70 7.30 -8.87
N LEU A 188 -13.68 8.19 -7.87
CA LEU A 188 -12.88 9.42 -7.89
C LEU A 188 -11.39 9.11 -7.93
N LEU A 189 -10.95 8.13 -7.15
CA LEU A 189 -9.57 7.68 -7.07
C LEU A 189 -9.07 7.16 -8.43
N TRP A 190 -9.85 6.32 -9.11
CA TRP A 190 -9.50 5.83 -10.44
C TRP A 190 -9.59 6.91 -11.51
N ARG A 191 -10.57 7.83 -11.42
CA ARG A 191 -10.65 9.00 -12.30
C ARG A 191 -9.37 9.82 -12.23
N ASP A 192 -8.93 10.18 -11.02
CA ASP A 192 -7.76 11.03 -10.81
C ASP A 192 -6.48 10.33 -11.30
N TYR A 193 -6.33 9.03 -11.05
CA TYR A 193 -5.23 8.24 -11.61
C TYR A 193 -5.25 8.24 -13.14
N LEU A 194 -6.39 7.95 -13.77
CA LEU A 194 -6.50 7.84 -15.23
C LEU A 194 -6.28 9.19 -15.91
N VAL A 195 -6.89 10.27 -15.41
CA VAL A 195 -6.69 11.63 -15.94
C VAL A 195 -5.22 12.01 -15.89
N THR A 196 -4.55 11.75 -14.77
CA THR A 196 -3.12 12.06 -14.60
C THR A 196 -2.25 11.16 -15.48
N TRP A 197 -2.61 9.88 -15.64
CA TRP A 197 -1.93 8.95 -16.53
C TRP A 197 -1.99 9.40 -18.00
N TRP A 198 -3.14 9.90 -18.46
CA TRP A 198 -3.28 10.44 -19.81
C TRP A 198 -2.47 11.72 -19.99
N LYS A 199 -2.38 12.58 -18.97
CA LYS A 199 -1.64 13.85 -19.02
C LYS A 199 -0.11 13.68 -18.88
N TYR A 200 0.35 12.75 -18.06
CA TYR A 200 1.77 12.56 -17.70
C TYR A 200 2.26 11.12 -17.90
N ARG A 201 1.89 10.51 -19.03
CA ARG A 201 2.07 9.08 -19.32
C ARG A 201 3.47 8.53 -19.05
N ASP A 202 4.51 9.24 -19.48
CA ASP A 202 5.90 8.78 -19.32
C ASP A 202 6.36 8.84 -17.85
N LYS A 203 6.11 9.96 -17.15
CA LYS A 203 6.45 10.13 -15.72
C LYS A 203 5.72 9.08 -14.85
N VAL A 204 4.41 8.89 -15.07
CA VAL A 204 3.62 7.89 -14.33
C VAL A 204 4.09 6.46 -14.62
N ARG A 205 4.45 6.14 -15.87
CA ARG A 205 4.98 4.81 -16.23
C ARG A 205 6.32 4.54 -15.56
N GLN A 206 7.20 5.53 -15.48
CA GLN A 206 8.48 5.41 -14.78
C GLN A 206 8.28 5.19 -13.28
N LYS A 207 7.40 5.96 -12.64
CA LYS A 207 7.01 5.79 -11.22
C LYS A 207 6.42 4.41 -10.94
N ASN A 208 5.51 3.93 -11.80
CA ASN A 208 4.92 2.60 -11.64
C ASN A 208 5.97 1.49 -11.74
N ARG A 209 6.97 1.65 -12.62
CA ARG A 209 8.06 0.67 -12.77
C ARG A 209 9.01 0.68 -11.58
N SER A 210 9.38 1.85 -11.06
CA SER A 210 10.24 1.95 -9.86
C SER A 210 9.55 1.36 -8.63
N GLN A 211 8.22 1.46 -8.57
CA GLN A 211 7.40 0.94 -7.48
C GLN A 211 6.92 -0.51 -7.68
N ALA A 212 7.28 -1.20 -8.76
CA ALA A 212 6.87 -2.60 -8.95
C ALA A 212 7.39 -3.54 -7.85
N TRP A 213 8.49 -3.18 -7.18
CA TRP A 213 9.06 -3.91 -6.04
C TRP A 213 8.15 -3.97 -4.82
N TRP A 214 7.11 -3.14 -4.72
CA TRP A 214 6.14 -3.22 -3.62
C TRP A 214 5.36 -4.55 -3.61
N ILE A 215 5.16 -5.21 -4.76
CA ILE A 215 4.47 -6.51 -4.81
C ILE A 215 5.28 -7.63 -4.14
N PRO A 216 6.53 -7.93 -4.56
CA PRO A 216 7.31 -8.98 -3.89
C PRO A 216 7.56 -8.65 -2.43
N ILE A 217 7.69 -7.36 -2.08
CA ILE A 217 7.76 -6.89 -0.69
C ILE A 217 6.49 -7.30 0.09
N ALA A 218 5.30 -6.98 -0.41
CA ALA A 218 4.05 -7.34 0.26
C ALA A 218 3.91 -8.86 0.40
N LEU A 219 4.29 -9.63 -0.62
CA LEU A 219 4.23 -11.09 -0.59
C LEU A 219 5.21 -11.69 0.43
N ILE A 220 6.46 -11.21 0.45
CA ILE A 220 7.47 -11.66 1.43
C ILE A 220 7.03 -11.27 2.85
N SER A 221 6.44 -10.09 3.04
CA SER A 221 5.87 -9.68 4.32
C SER A 221 4.75 -10.60 4.77
N LEU A 222 3.85 -10.98 3.87
CA LEU A 222 2.74 -11.89 4.18
C LEU A 222 3.27 -13.27 4.59
N VAL A 223 4.16 -13.85 3.79
CA VAL A 223 4.77 -15.16 4.07
C VAL A 223 5.59 -15.12 5.35
N GLY A 224 6.39 -14.06 5.55
CA GLY A 224 7.19 -13.86 6.75
C GLY A 224 6.33 -13.76 8.02
N GLY A 225 5.19 -13.08 7.95
CA GLY A 225 4.22 -13.02 9.06
C GLY A 225 3.65 -14.38 9.42
N ILE A 226 3.29 -15.20 8.42
CA ILE A 226 2.79 -16.58 8.63
C ILE A 226 3.89 -17.46 9.25
N VAL A 227 5.09 -17.45 8.69
CA VAL A 227 6.23 -18.24 9.19
C VAL A 227 6.57 -17.82 10.63
N TYR A 228 6.55 -16.53 10.93
CA TYR A 228 6.77 -16.02 12.27
C TYR A 228 5.69 -16.53 13.24
N PHE A 229 4.41 -16.49 12.88
CA PHE A 229 3.33 -16.98 13.74
C PHE A 229 3.49 -18.47 14.06
N VAL A 230 3.79 -19.29 13.04
CA VAL A 230 4.09 -20.72 13.22
C VAL A 230 5.32 -20.91 14.12
N PHE A 231 6.37 -20.09 13.93
CA PHE A 231 7.57 -20.14 14.75
C PHE A 231 7.31 -19.81 16.22
N VAL A 232 6.48 -18.82 16.53
CA VAL A 232 6.11 -18.48 17.92
C VAL A 232 5.31 -19.61 18.57
N GLY A 233 4.35 -20.20 17.87
CA GLY A 233 3.61 -21.37 18.35
C GLY A 233 4.55 -22.54 18.66
N TRP A 234 5.41 -22.89 17.69
CA TRP A 234 6.42 -23.93 17.87
C TRP A 234 7.35 -23.67 19.07
N LEU A 235 7.80 -22.42 19.24
CA LEU A 235 8.71 -22.04 20.33
C LEU A 235 8.00 -22.12 21.69
N THR A 236 6.72 -21.73 21.76
CA THR A 236 5.86 -21.88 22.95
C THR A 236 5.71 -23.35 23.33
N GLU A 237 5.31 -24.19 22.38
CA GLU A 237 5.08 -25.62 22.57
C GLU A 237 6.35 -26.39 22.93
N ARG A 238 7.49 -25.99 22.38
CA ARG A 238 8.74 -26.72 22.57
C ARG A 238 9.46 -26.38 23.89
N PHE A 239 9.36 -25.13 24.35
CA PHE A 239 10.19 -24.63 25.44
C PHE A 239 9.43 -24.11 26.65
N PHE A 240 8.17 -23.70 26.51
CA PHE A 240 7.43 -23.00 27.57
C PHE A 240 6.22 -23.76 28.10
N LEU A 241 5.70 -24.73 27.35
CA LEU A 241 4.62 -25.60 27.80
C LEU A 241 5.16 -26.87 28.50
N PRO A 242 4.51 -27.33 29.57
CA PRO A 242 4.86 -28.60 30.23
C PRO A 242 4.52 -29.78 29.32
N SER A 243 5.16 -30.94 29.47
CA SER A 243 5.02 -32.07 28.53
C SER A 243 3.60 -32.66 28.39
N ASP A 244 2.72 -32.42 29.36
CA ASP A 244 1.36 -32.95 29.46
C ASP A 244 0.26 -31.90 29.19
N TRP A 245 0.61 -30.80 28.53
CA TRP A 245 -0.36 -29.78 28.12
C TRP A 245 -1.43 -30.35 27.18
N LEU A 246 -2.70 -30.08 27.47
CA LEU A 246 -3.85 -30.50 26.66
C LEU A 246 -4.15 -29.44 25.59
N PHE A 247 -4.30 -28.19 26.03
CA PHE A 247 -4.53 -27.06 25.15
C PHE A 247 -4.03 -25.76 25.78
N TYR A 248 -3.80 -24.74 24.96
CA TYR A 248 -3.45 -23.40 25.44
C TYR A 248 -4.08 -22.32 24.58
N GLU A 249 -4.28 -21.14 25.15
CA GLU A 249 -4.76 -19.98 24.41
C GLU A 249 -4.01 -18.71 24.82
N TYR A 250 -3.67 -17.88 23.83
CA TYR A 250 -3.11 -16.56 24.08
C TYR A 250 -4.23 -15.59 24.49
N SER A 251 -3.94 -14.68 25.42
CA SER A 251 -4.91 -13.63 25.76
C SER A 251 -5.34 -12.85 24.50
N THR A 252 -6.66 -12.67 24.34
CA THR A 252 -7.28 -12.15 23.11
C THR A 252 -6.88 -10.72 22.72
N GLY A 253 -6.34 -9.93 23.65
CA GLY A 253 -5.92 -8.55 23.42
C GLY A 253 -4.57 -8.42 22.73
N LEU A 254 -3.55 -9.14 23.21
CA LEU A 254 -2.17 -8.92 22.78
C LEU A 254 -1.79 -9.70 21.51
N GLY A 255 -2.42 -10.85 21.25
CA GLY A 255 -2.25 -11.61 20.00
C GLY A 255 -2.59 -10.80 18.74
N LYS A 256 -3.70 -10.05 18.78
CA LYS A 256 -4.16 -9.21 17.65
C LYS A 256 -3.27 -7.99 17.42
N ILE A 257 -2.79 -7.37 18.51
CA ILE A 257 -1.90 -6.20 18.44
C ILE A 257 -0.53 -6.61 17.89
N ALA A 258 0.00 -7.77 18.29
CA ALA A 258 1.28 -8.24 17.80
C ALA A 258 1.27 -8.54 16.29
N ILE A 259 0.21 -9.18 15.77
CA ILE A 259 0.08 -9.44 14.32
C ILE A 259 0.09 -8.12 13.54
N PHE A 260 -0.66 -7.11 13.99
CA PHE A 260 -0.66 -5.79 13.35
C PHE A 260 0.71 -5.11 13.40
N PHE A 261 1.40 -5.17 14.55
CA PHE A 261 2.72 -4.58 14.74
C PHE A 261 3.79 -5.27 13.86
N ILE A 262 3.73 -6.59 13.71
CA ILE A 262 4.67 -7.37 12.90
C ILE A 262 4.43 -7.15 11.40
N MET A 263 3.18 -7.06 10.96
CA MET A 263 2.84 -6.71 9.58
C MET A 263 3.30 -5.29 9.23
N ALA A 264 3.10 -4.33 10.13
CA ALA A 264 3.63 -2.98 9.98
C ALA A 264 5.16 -2.94 9.98
N PHE A 265 5.81 -3.78 10.80
CA PHE A 265 7.26 -3.90 10.89
C PHE A 265 7.89 -4.50 9.63
N LEU A 266 7.33 -5.59 9.09
CA LEU A 266 7.78 -6.19 7.83
C LEU A 266 7.58 -5.23 6.65
N ALA A 267 6.44 -4.53 6.60
CA ALA A 267 6.19 -3.50 5.60
C ALA A 267 7.18 -2.32 5.72
N PHE A 268 7.56 -1.91 6.93
CA PHE A 268 8.55 -0.85 7.17
C PHE A 268 9.97 -1.28 6.76
N LEU A 269 10.40 -2.49 7.13
CA LEU A 269 11.70 -3.05 6.77
C LEU A 269 11.86 -3.16 5.26
N LEU A 270 10.82 -3.67 4.59
CA LEU A 270 10.84 -3.89 3.15
C LEU A 270 10.63 -2.59 2.35
N GLY A 271 9.77 -1.67 2.83
CA GLY A 271 9.58 -0.35 2.25
C GLY A 271 10.83 0.53 2.29
N LYS A 272 11.73 0.33 3.28
CA LYS A 272 13.07 0.92 3.29
C LYS A 272 14.10 0.11 2.50
N LEU A 273 14.00 -1.21 2.39
CA LEU A 273 14.83 -1.97 1.44
C LEU A 273 14.61 -1.51 -0.02
N ALA A 274 13.40 -1.05 -0.36
CA ALA A 274 13.08 -0.45 -1.65
C ALA A 274 13.78 0.90 -1.90
N ARG A 275 14.12 1.67 -0.85
CA ARG A 275 14.91 2.89 -0.93
C ARG A 275 16.27 2.62 -0.31
N LEU A 276 17.24 2.19 -1.13
CA LEU A 276 18.66 1.99 -0.83
C LEU A 276 19.26 3.05 0.14
N VAL A 277 18.92 2.96 1.42
CA VAL A 277 19.47 3.76 2.50
C VAL A 277 20.38 2.82 3.26
N LYS A 278 21.66 3.19 3.38
CA LYS A 278 22.64 2.52 4.23
C LYS A 278 22.14 2.53 5.68
N LEU A 279 21.34 1.54 6.06
CA LEU A 279 20.87 1.38 7.43
C LEU A 279 22.09 1.06 8.29
N SER A 280 22.43 1.94 9.22
CA SER A 280 23.46 1.64 10.21
C SER A 280 23.02 0.41 11.01
N TRP A 281 23.93 -0.56 11.18
CA TRP A 281 23.70 -1.82 11.93
C TRP A 281 23.05 -1.62 13.31
N LYS A 282 23.26 -0.45 13.92
CA LYS A 282 22.67 -0.03 15.20
C LYS A 282 21.14 -0.07 15.20
N TYR A 283 20.49 0.34 14.11
CA TYR A 283 19.02 0.28 13.99
C TYR A 283 18.53 -1.15 13.78
N GLY A 284 19.30 -1.99 13.07
CA GLY A 284 19.00 -3.42 12.94
C GLY A 284 18.99 -4.16 14.28
N LEU A 285 19.94 -3.84 15.18
CA LEU A 285 19.98 -4.39 16.53
C LEU A 285 18.78 -3.96 17.39
N GLY A 286 18.41 -2.68 17.34
CA GLY A 286 17.23 -2.18 18.07
C GLY A 286 15.93 -2.84 17.60
N LEU A 287 15.80 -3.06 16.29
CA LEU A 287 14.66 -3.75 15.70
C LEU A 287 14.61 -5.24 16.08
N ALA A 288 15.76 -5.94 16.05
CA ALA A 288 15.85 -7.32 16.50
C ALA A 288 15.47 -7.46 17.99
N GLY A 289 15.96 -6.54 18.84
CA GLY A 289 15.56 -6.48 20.25
C GLY A 289 14.06 -6.27 20.45
N GLY A 290 13.45 -5.39 19.64
CA GLY A 290 12.00 -5.18 19.65
C GLY A 290 11.19 -6.43 19.28
N CYS A 291 11.62 -7.17 18.24
CA CYS A 291 10.99 -8.43 17.85
C CYS A 291 11.12 -9.50 18.94
N ILE A 292 12.29 -9.63 19.57
CA ILE A 292 12.49 -10.57 20.68
C ILE A 292 11.56 -10.21 21.85
N LEU A 293 11.50 -8.94 22.23
CA LEU A 293 10.66 -8.47 23.33
C LEU A 293 9.16 -8.69 23.04
N LEU A 294 8.70 -8.41 21.82
CA LEU A 294 7.33 -8.69 21.40
C LEU A 294 7.00 -10.19 21.40
N THR A 295 7.94 -11.02 20.94
CA THR A 295 7.79 -12.48 20.99
C THR A 295 7.66 -12.96 22.43
N ALA A 296 8.53 -12.46 23.32
CA ALA A 296 8.46 -12.77 24.74
C ALA A 296 7.14 -12.30 25.38
N LEU A 297 6.67 -11.10 25.03
CA LEU A 297 5.41 -10.56 25.54
C LEU A 297 4.21 -11.41 25.08
N LEU A 298 4.21 -11.88 23.83
CA LEU A 298 3.17 -12.78 23.32
C LEU A 298 3.10 -14.10 24.08
N ILE A 299 4.24 -14.77 24.23
CA ILE A 299 4.34 -16.05 24.95
C ILE A 299 3.93 -15.86 26.42
N SER A 300 4.28 -14.72 27.02
CA SER A 300 3.90 -14.33 28.39
C SER A 300 2.40 -14.07 28.57
N THR A 301 1.57 -14.27 27.54
CA THR A 301 0.12 -14.19 27.64
C THR A 301 -0.59 -15.50 27.39
N ALA A 302 0.16 -16.59 27.21
CA ALA A 302 -0.41 -17.91 27.03
C ALA A 302 -0.90 -18.47 28.37
N THR A 303 -2.14 -18.93 28.41
CA THR A 303 -2.65 -19.76 29.49
C THR A 303 -2.78 -21.18 28.99
N ALA A 304 -2.10 -22.11 29.65
CA ALA A 304 -2.08 -23.53 29.32
C ALA A 304 -2.92 -24.33 30.31
N VAL A 305 -3.55 -25.38 29.83
CA VAL A 305 -4.33 -26.32 30.64
C VAL A 305 -3.70 -27.70 30.51
N THR A 306 -3.35 -28.30 31.64
CA THR A 306 -2.91 -29.70 31.75
C THR A 306 -4.01 -30.53 32.39
N LYS A 307 -3.76 -31.82 32.63
CA LYS A 307 -4.75 -32.70 33.28
C LYS A 307 -5.12 -32.27 34.70
N ASP A 308 -4.18 -31.66 35.43
CA ASP A 308 -4.34 -31.38 36.86
C ASP A 308 -4.25 -29.89 37.19
N LEU A 309 -3.66 -29.07 36.30
CA LEU A 309 -3.34 -27.67 36.55
C LEU A 309 -3.75 -26.75 35.40
N ILE A 310 -3.97 -25.49 35.74
CA ILE A 310 -4.08 -24.35 34.83
C ILE A 310 -2.85 -23.48 35.07
N ILE A 311 -2.09 -23.19 34.02
CA ILE A 311 -0.79 -22.48 34.12
C ILE A 311 -0.88 -21.18 33.33
N ASP A 312 -0.74 -20.04 34.03
CA ASP A 312 -0.61 -18.73 33.40
C ASP A 312 0.88 -18.46 33.15
N ILE A 313 1.30 -18.59 31.89
CA ILE A 313 2.72 -18.48 31.50
C ILE A 313 3.13 -17.02 31.58
N ASN A 314 4.20 -16.75 32.33
CA ASN A 314 4.82 -15.43 32.37
C ASN A 314 6.33 -15.54 32.17
N LEU A 315 6.88 -14.73 31.27
CA LEU A 315 8.31 -14.71 30.97
C LEU A 315 9.09 -13.64 31.75
N LEU A 316 8.39 -12.65 32.29
CA LEU A 316 8.96 -11.53 33.05
C LEU A 316 8.89 -11.77 34.56
N ALA A 317 7.93 -12.57 35.00
CA ALA A 317 7.71 -13.00 36.38
C ALA A 317 7.54 -14.53 36.40
N PRO A 318 7.73 -15.21 37.54
CA PRO A 318 7.46 -16.64 37.63
C PRO A 318 6.02 -16.96 37.22
N SER A 319 5.85 -17.95 36.35
CA SER A 319 4.54 -18.47 35.93
C SER A 319 3.71 -18.87 37.16
N LYS A 320 2.40 -18.63 37.10
CA LYS A 320 1.48 -19.00 38.16
C LYS A 320 0.77 -20.30 37.79
N GLU A 321 0.77 -21.24 38.72
CA GLU A 321 0.06 -22.52 38.60
C GLU A 321 -1.16 -22.49 39.51
N TYR A 322 -2.28 -22.97 38.98
CA TYR A 322 -3.56 -23.02 39.69
C TYR A 322 -4.13 -24.43 39.59
N LEU A 323 -4.74 -24.88 40.68
CA LEU A 323 -5.55 -26.08 40.67
C LEU A 323 -6.90 -25.76 40.04
N TYR A 324 -7.56 -26.79 39.50
CA TYR A 324 -8.92 -26.66 38.99
C TYR A 324 -9.91 -26.13 40.06
N SER A 325 -9.66 -26.46 41.33
CA SER A 325 -10.43 -25.96 42.48
C SER A 325 -10.29 -24.47 42.74
N ASP A 326 -9.26 -23.82 42.20
CA ASP A 326 -9.02 -22.38 42.39
C ASP A 326 -9.91 -21.52 41.47
N VAL A 327 -10.58 -22.14 40.50
CA VAL A 327 -11.56 -21.49 39.62
C VAL A 327 -12.78 -21.10 40.45
N LYS A 328 -13.08 -19.80 40.47
CA LYS A 328 -14.19 -19.24 41.27
C LYS A 328 -15.55 -19.42 40.62
N SER A 329 -15.59 -19.27 39.30
CA SER A 329 -16.81 -19.41 38.51
C SER A 329 -16.49 -19.66 37.05
N VAL A 330 -17.42 -20.30 36.36
CA VAL A 330 -17.38 -20.55 34.92
C VAL A 330 -18.52 -19.81 34.23
N TRP A 331 -18.26 -19.25 33.07
CA TRP A 331 -19.29 -18.75 32.16
C TRP A 331 -19.12 -19.41 30.80
N THR A 332 -20.19 -19.98 30.24
CA THR A 332 -20.18 -20.56 28.88
C THR A 332 -21.33 -20.04 28.05
N GLY A 333 -21.09 -19.78 26.78
CA GLY A 333 -22.17 -19.35 25.88
C GLY A 333 -21.64 -18.75 24.60
N PHE A 334 -22.56 -18.17 23.82
CA PHE A 334 -22.25 -17.55 22.54
C PHE A 334 -22.25 -16.02 22.71
N GLY A 335 -21.16 -15.32 22.34
CA GLY A 335 -21.01 -13.87 22.57
C GLY A 335 -19.82 -13.43 23.43
N THR A 336 -19.39 -12.15 23.33
CA THR A 336 -18.45 -11.49 24.27
C THR A 336 -19.04 -10.25 24.94
N LYS A 337 -18.77 -10.02 26.24
CA LYS A 337 -19.13 -8.78 26.98
C LYS A 337 -18.27 -7.54 26.62
N VAL A 338 -17.33 -7.67 25.68
CA VAL A 338 -16.39 -6.59 25.34
C VAL A 338 -17.02 -5.65 24.32
N LEU A 339 -17.20 -4.38 24.72
CA LEU A 339 -17.71 -3.28 23.91
C LEU A 339 -16.89 -3.14 22.61
N THR A 340 -17.42 -3.67 21.51
CA THR A 340 -16.80 -3.58 20.18
C THR A 340 -17.90 -3.36 19.14
N VAL A 341 -17.59 -2.58 18.10
CA VAL A 341 -18.53 -1.99 17.12
C VAL A 341 -19.34 -3.01 16.30
N ASN A 342 -19.08 -4.32 16.44
CA ASN A 342 -19.75 -5.38 15.69
C ASN A 342 -20.30 -6.45 16.67
N GLU A 343 -21.46 -6.18 17.28
CA GLU A 343 -22.06 -7.02 18.33
C GLU A 343 -22.54 -8.40 17.81
N PHE A 344 -22.93 -8.51 16.54
CA PHE A 344 -23.58 -9.73 16.00
C PHE A 344 -22.63 -10.82 15.50
N GLU A 345 -21.45 -10.49 14.96
CA GLU A 345 -20.45 -11.51 14.58
C GLU A 345 -19.94 -12.29 15.79
N LYS A 346 -20.04 -11.71 16.98
CA LYS A 346 -19.70 -12.41 18.22
C LYS A 346 -20.86 -13.20 18.81
N GLN A 347 -22.13 -12.90 18.49
CA GLN A 347 -23.28 -13.62 19.07
C GLN A 347 -23.28 -15.10 18.73
N GLY A 348 -22.72 -15.52 17.59
CA GLY A 348 -22.57 -16.94 17.23
C GLY A 348 -21.28 -17.60 17.70
N GLN A 349 -20.32 -16.85 18.24
CA GLN A 349 -19.01 -17.37 18.63
C GLN A 349 -19.06 -17.93 20.04
N PHE A 350 -18.79 -19.23 20.18
CA PHE A 350 -18.68 -19.87 21.48
C PHE A 350 -17.50 -19.28 22.27
N SER A 351 -17.73 -18.99 23.55
CA SER A 351 -16.65 -18.66 24.47
C SER A 351 -16.84 -19.35 25.81
N TYR A 352 -15.72 -19.85 26.31
CA TYR A 352 -15.60 -20.50 27.59
C TYR A 352 -14.76 -19.60 28.50
N ARG A 353 -15.32 -19.16 29.63
CA ARG A 353 -14.65 -18.21 30.51
C ARG A 353 -14.55 -18.74 31.91
N ILE A 354 -13.38 -18.56 32.50
CA ILE A 354 -13.13 -18.90 33.89
C ILE A 354 -12.67 -17.67 34.65
N GLN A 355 -13.15 -17.53 35.89
CA GLN A 355 -12.67 -16.51 36.80
C GLN A 355 -11.60 -17.11 37.71
N LEU A 356 -10.36 -16.65 37.56
CA LEU A 356 -9.18 -17.18 38.23
C LEU A 356 -8.33 -16.03 38.77
N ASP A 357 -8.02 -16.02 40.07
CA ASP A 357 -7.21 -14.98 40.73
C ASP A 357 -7.67 -13.52 40.45
N GLY A 358 -8.98 -13.31 40.31
CA GLY A 358 -9.55 -11.98 40.01
C GLY A 358 -9.41 -11.53 38.54
N LYS A 359 -8.85 -12.39 37.67
CA LYS A 359 -8.76 -12.22 36.21
C LYS A 359 -9.79 -13.12 35.52
N GLU A 360 -10.35 -12.63 34.41
CA GLU A 360 -11.16 -13.46 33.50
C GLU A 360 -10.23 -14.03 32.43
N ILE A 361 -10.20 -15.36 32.32
CA ILE A 361 -9.50 -16.08 31.25
C ILE A 361 -10.56 -16.56 30.27
N VAL A 362 -10.32 -16.37 28.98
CA VAL A 362 -11.28 -16.66 27.92
C VAL A 362 -10.65 -17.64 26.95
N PHE A 363 -11.31 -18.77 26.76
CA PHE A 363 -11.00 -19.76 25.73
C PHE A 363 -12.06 -19.69 24.62
N MET A 364 -11.64 -19.45 23.39
CA MET A 364 -12.50 -19.40 22.20
C MET A 364 -12.12 -20.49 21.20
N GLN A 365 -10.84 -20.55 20.86
CA GLN A 365 -10.26 -21.48 19.89
C GLN A 365 -8.85 -21.85 20.35
N PRO A 366 -8.73 -22.66 21.41
CA PRO A 366 -7.43 -22.97 21.95
C PRO A 366 -6.63 -23.84 20.98
N ALA A 367 -5.31 -23.71 21.00
CA ALA A 367 -4.42 -24.61 20.29
C ALA A 367 -4.33 -25.93 21.07
N VAL A 368 -4.46 -27.06 20.38
CA VAL A 368 -4.63 -28.38 21.00
C VAL A 368 -3.41 -29.26 20.79
N ASN A 369 -3.02 -30.02 21.81
CA ASN A 369 -1.99 -31.02 21.72
C ASN A 369 -2.54 -32.31 21.07
N GLN A 370 -2.35 -32.43 19.76
CA GLN A 370 -2.80 -33.57 18.96
C GLN A 370 -2.20 -34.92 19.38
N ASN A 371 -1.13 -34.93 20.20
CA ASN A 371 -0.56 -36.19 20.71
C ASN A 371 -1.31 -36.73 21.93
N LEU A 372 -2.02 -35.87 22.67
CA LEU A 372 -2.68 -36.23 23.94
C LEU A 372 -4.20 -36.17 23.84
N VAL A 373 -4.73 -35.29 22.97
CA VAL A 373 -6.16 -35.12 22.74
C VAL A 373 -6.52 -35.79 21.40
N PRO A 374 -7.62 -36.57 21.32
CA PRO A 374 -8.09 -37.14 20.07
C PRO A 374 -8.29 -36.07 18.98
N ASP A 375 -8.18 -36.48 17.72
CA ASP A 375 -8.36 -35.60 16.55
C ASP A 375 -9.86 -35.30 16.32
N ASP A 376 -10.46 -34.59 17.28
CA ASP A 376 -11.85 -34.18 17.35
C ASP A 376 -11.94 -32.79 17.96
N THR A 377 -12.17 -31.78 17.12
CA THR A 377 -12.03 -30.37 17.50
C THR A 377 -12.98 -29.98 18.65
N TYR A 378 -12.47 -29.26 19.65
CA TYR A 378 -13.17 -28.80 20.85
C TYR A 378 -13.52 -29.87 21.90
N ILE A 379 -13.09 -31.13 21.73
CA ILE A 379 -13.27 -32.17 22.74
C ILE A 379 -12.56 -31.85 24.05
N GLU A 380 -11.42 -31.16 23.96
CA GLU A 380 -10.64 -30.71 25.09
C GLU A 380 -11.40 -29.75 26.01
N LEU A 381 -12.25 -28.89 25.43
CA LEU A 381 -13.11 -27.98 26.20
C LEU A 381 -14.24 -28.73 26.90
N GLU A 382 -14.79 -29.76 26.27
CA GLU A 382 -15.84 -30.60 26.86
C GLU A 382 -15.31 -31.43 28.05
N GLU A 383 -14.10 -31.98 27.93
CA GLU A 383 -13.46 -32.69 29.04
C GLU A 383 -13.03 -31.74 30.16
N PHE A 384 -12.48 -30.57 29.82
CA PHE A 384 -12.16 -29.53 30.79
C PHE A 384 -13.38 -29.07 31.58
N ASP A 385 -14.51 -28.85 30.90
CA ASP A 385 -15.78 -28.50 31.52
C ASP A 385 -16.28 -29.57 32.48
N ARG A 386 -16.22 -30.84 32.07
CA ARG A 386 -16.61 -31.98 32.91
C ARG A 386 -15.82 -32.01 34.22
N GLN A 387 -14.52 -31.74 34.17
CA GLN A 387 -13.69 -31.71 35.37
C GLN A 387 -14.08 -30.58 36.32
N LEU A 388 -14.34 -29.38 35.81
CA LEU A 388 -14.79 -28.25 36.66
C LEU A 388 -16.18 -28.48 37.26
N MET A 389 -17.10 -29.07 36.50
CA MET A 389 -18.46 -29.38 37.00
C MET A 389 -18.44 -30.49 38.06
N ASN A 390 -17.55 -31.48 37.94
CA ASN A 390 -17.33 -32.48 38.98
C ASN A 390 -16.88 -31.87 40.33
N LEU A 391 -16.20 -30.73 40.28
CA LEU A 391 -15.80 -29.95 41.47
C LEU A 391 -16.91 -29.03 42.00
N LYS A 392 -18.09 -29.01 41.36
CA LYS A 392 -19.25 -28.18 41.71
C LYS A 392 -18.95 -26.68 41.68
N ILE A 393 -18.08 -26.27 40.76
CA ILE A 393 -17.78 -24.85 40.54
C ILE A 393 -19.02 -24.16 39.97
N PRO A 394 -19.42 -22.98 40.47
CA PRO A 394 -20.62 -22.30 40.01
C PRO A 394 -20.46 -21.90 38.54
N LYS A 395 -21.47 -22.24 37.73
CA LYS A 395 -21.50 -21.99 36.30
C LYS A 395 -22.71 -21.21 35.87
N GLU A 396 -22.47 -20.10 35.18
CA GLU A 396 -23.46 -19.39 34.41
C GLU A 396 -23.37 -19.84 32.95
N SER A 397 -24.52 -20.05 32.30
CA SER A 397 -24.52 -20.48 30.91
C SER A 397 -25.63 -19.82 30.10
N SER A 398 -25.35 -19.56 28.82
CA SER A 398 -26.29 -18.93 27.89
C SER A 398 -26.27 -19.61 26.53
N THR A 399 -27.44 -20.05 26.08
CA THR A 399 -27.67 -20.53 24.70
C THR A 399 -28.05 -19.40 23.76
N GLU A 400 -28.25 -18.18 24.28
CA GLU A 400 -28.57 -17.01 23.48
C GLU A 400 -27.44 -16.74 22.49
N GLY A 401 -27.78 -16.60 21.21
CA GLY A 401 -26.81 -16.42 20.13
C GLY A 401 -26.36 -17.70 19.41
N SER A 402 -26.64 -18.88 19.95
CA SER A 402 -26.35 -20.19 19.32
C SER A 402 -26.88 -20.32 17.88
N GLN A 403 -28.04 -19.73 17.60
CA GLN A 403 -28.68 -19.68 16.27
C GLN A 403 -27.86 -18.93 15.20
N TYR A 404 -26.89 -18.11 15.62
CA TYR A 404 -25.99 -17.39 14.73
C TYR A 404 -24.63 -18.09 14.56
N ASN A 405 -24.43 -19.28 15.15
CA ASN A 405 -23.20 -20.04 14.99
C ASN A 405 -23.07 -20.53 13.55
N GLU A 406 -21.89 -20.29 12.94
CA GLU A 406 -21.61 -20.64 11.54
C GLU A 406 -20.91 -21.99 11.38
N LEU A 407 -20.55 -22.67 12.48
CA LEU A 407 -19.89 -23.97 12.42
C LEU A 407 -20.88 -25.08 12.07
N ASP A 408 -20.33 -26.21 11.62
CA ASP A 408 -21.11 -27.43 11.39
C ASP A 408 -21.92 -27.82 12.64
N SER A 409 -23.10 -28.39 12.41
CA SER A 409 -24.01 -28.91 13.44
C SER A 409 -23.31 -29.77 14.49
N HIS A 410 -22.31 -30.57 14.10
CA HIS A 410 -21.56 -31.40 15.03
C HIS A 410 -20.86 -30.58 16.14
N TYR A 411 -20.26 -29.44 15.78
CA TYR A 411 -19.58 -28.56 16.73
C TYR A 411 -20.55 -27.73 17.55
N LEU A 412 -21.65 -27.28 16.93
CA LEU A 412 -22.72 -26.58 17.66
C LEU A 412 -23.32 -27.47 18.75
N GLU A 413 -23.63 -28.73 18.43
CA GLU A 413 -24.12 -29.71 19.40
C GLU A 413 -23.12 -29.92 20.55
N ARG A 414 -21.82 -29.96 20.26
CA ARG A 414 -20.78 -30.05 21.28
C ARG A 414 -20.78 -28.85 22.21
N PHE A 415 -20.83 -27.63 21.65
CA PHE A 415 -20.91 -26.43 22.46
C PHE A 415 -22.17 -26.37 23.31
N LEU A 416 -23.31 -26.81 22.78
CA LEU A 416 -24.54 -26.90 23.56
C LEU A 416 -24.41 -27.89 24.72
N ARG A 417 -23.77 -29.06 24.53
CA ARG A 417 -23.47 -29.98 25.65
C ARG A 417 -22.63 -29.30 26.74
N ILE A 418 -21.63 -28.51 26.34
CA ILE A 418 -20.84 -27.71 27.28
C ILE A 418 -21.71 -26.64 27.96
N VAL A 419 -22.58 -25.94 27.26
CA VAL A 419 -23.46 -24.90 27.86
C VAL A 419 -24.46 -25.50 28.86
N GLU A 420 -24.95 -26.70 28.59
CA GLU A 420 -26.00 -27.37 29.38
C GLU A 420 -25.47 -28.15 30.59
N ASN A 421 -24.19 -28.55 30.58
CA ASN A 421 -23.56 -29.25 31.70
C ASN A 421 -23.41 -28.31 32.93
N LYS A 422 -24.02 -28.66 34.07
CA LYS A 422 -24.05 -27.84 35.30
C LYS A 422 -23.79 -28.63 36.56
#